data_AF-A0AAD3HDW0-F1
#
_entry.id   AF-A0AAD3HDW0-F1
#
_cell.length_a   1.000
_cell.length_b   1.000
_cell.length_c   1.000
_cell.angle_alpha   90.00
_cell.angle_beta   90.00
_cell.angle_gamma   90.00
#
_symmetry.space_group_name_H-M   'P 1'
#
loop_
_entity.id
_entity.type
_entity.pdbx_description
1 polymer ?
#
loop_
_entity_poly.entity_id
_entity_poly.type
_entity_poly.pdbx_seq_one_letter_code
_entity_poly.pdbx_strand_id
1 'polypeptide(L)'
;MPSKDMYYYSHFAPEVRTHLEAGAFRALCQHLSDRSEHIQNIDLMIVAGFGRNCLAKWLVKEARHLSADLEHTSPKDALLLNAFGHSQATREVYGCDFFRWKKKYPQKATFEQMQRYQESEHIHAVHKEDKMLKTGMTVAMTEEFNSKFKMRLEAGAFRSLLQHLSERSDVVQNIDVMTTAGFCRNCLAKWLVVEARKLSATIKGVCQDSYTDEEKIMVQNLDAFGYDEAAEYVYGVAYPEWKAAHAKKASDKQMALYKASIPIHAKHDKALLEPLCDKEDATVVSSSVKDDQSRVPMASAESRSTPTPPVAKESIQQVAAPEAKKNPLLSDVCCEDLDAPDAACVAQTPSFRTPPPPKVNLSLKVGILTVSDRAANGEYENGDLSGPAVEQAINDTLKKLNGMRNELDETRAQVSFCVKAIVEDEMDQIISNLHEWCGNSEGGLTCDVIFTTGGTGFSPRDVTPEATLEVIEKEASGLMSFVTGQCAAIQPLAALSRGTCGVCGSTLIANLPGNPAAAGQVMEILLPLLLHAIKDLKEL
;
A
#
# COMPACT_ATOMS: atom_id res chain seq x y z
N MET A 1 11.86 16.07 33.90
CA MET A 1 10.72 15.74 33.00
C MET A 1 11.21 14.70 32.02
N PRO A 2 10.52 13.57 31.82
CA PRO A 2 10.94 12.61 30.81
C PRO A 2 10.94 13.29 29.44
N SER A 3 11.96 12.97 28.61
CA SER A 3 12.10 13.48 27.24
C SER A 3 10.80 13.27 26.45
N LYS A 4 10.47 14.21 25.55
CA LYS A 4 9.32 14.10 24.63
C LYS A 4 9.33 12.82 23.79
N ASP A 5 10.47 12.14 23.71
CA ASP A 5 10.62 10.88 22.99
C ASP A 5 10.18 9.65 23.80
N MET A 6 9.77 9.77 25.07
CA MET A 6 9.44 8.59 25.87
C MET A 6 8.08 7.94 25.48
N TYR A 7 7.19 8.66 24.78
CA TYR A 7 5.77 8.29 24.62
C TYR A 7 5.37 7.91 23.18
N TYR A 8 6.25 7.25 22.44
CA TYR A 8 5.91 6.72 21.12
C TYR A 8 5.12 5.42 21.23
N TYR A 9 4.18 5.22 20.30
CA TYR A 9 3.40 3.98 20.21
C TYR A 9 4.29 2.74 20.05
N SER A 10 5.42 2.86 19.37
CA SER A 10 6.44 1.82 19.24
C SER A 10 7.07 1.38 20.58
N HIS A 11 6.89 2.14 21.66
CA HIS A 11 7.43 1.82 22.99
C HIS A 11 6.51 0.93 23.82
N PHE A 12 5.25 0.77 23.41
CA PHE A 12 4.35 -0.24 23.98
C PHE A 12 4.85 -1.64 23.67
N ALA A 13 4.65 -2.55 24.64
CA ALA A 13 4.81 -3.97 24.38
C ALA A 13 3.95 -4.41 23.15
N PRO A 14 4.42 -5.36 22.32
CA PRO A 14 3.67 -5.87 21.18
C PRO A 14 2.23 -6.31 21.51
N GLU A 15 2.03 -6.88 22.71
CA GLU A 15 0.74 -7.35 23.22
C GLU A 15 -0.21 -6.17 23.47
N VAL A 16 0.30 -5.09 24.07
CA VAL A 16 -0.48 -3.87 24.33
C VAL A 16 -0.91 -3.23 23.02
N ARG A 17 -0.01 -3.10 22.04
CA ARG A 17 -0.36 -2.57 20.70
C ARG A 17 -1.44 -3.42 20.02
N THR A 18 -1.29 -4.74 20.07
CA THR A 18 -2.27 -5.69 19.52
C THR A 18 -3.64 -5.48 20.17
N HIS A 19 -3.69 -5.24 21.48
CA HIS A 19 -4.93 -4.98 22.19
C HIS A 19 -5.61 -3.68 21.75
N LEU A 20 -4.83 -2.60 21.60
CA LEU A 20 -5.32 -1.29 21.15
C LEU A 20 -5.89 -1.36 19.73
N GLU A 21 -5.18 -2.01 18.81
CA GLU A 21 -5.58 -2.14 17.41
C GLU A 21 -6.82 -3.02 17.26
N ALA A 22 -6.87 -4.13 17.99
CA ALA A 22 -8.05 -5.00 18.04
C ALA A 22 -9.29 -4.23 18.53
N GLY A 23 -9.15 -3.44 19.60
CA GLY A 23 -10.23 -2.60 20.11
C GLY A 23 -10.69 -1.53 19.12
N ALA A 24 -9.76 -0.90 18.42
CA ALA A 24 -10.09 0.07 17.38
C ALA A 24 -10.81 -0.57 16.19
N PHE A 25 -10.44 -1.80 15.80
CA PHE A 25 -11.15 -2.58 14.79
C PHE A 25 -12.58 -2.91 15.22
N ARG A 26 -12.76 -3.40 16.45
CA ARG A 26 -14.09 -3.70 17.00
C ARG A 26 -14.98 -2.45 17.02
N ALA A 27 -14.42 -1.30 17.41
CA ALA A 27 -15.14 -0.03 17.39
C ALA A 27 -15.57 0.38 15.98
N LEU A 28 -14.74 0.11 14.96
CA LEU A 28 -15.10 0.29 13.56
C LEU A 28 -16.23 -0.66 13.15
N CYS A 29 -16.12 -1.97 13.38
CA CYS A 29 -17.18 -2.93 13.05
C CYS A 29 -18.51 -2.55 13.72
N GLN A 30 -18.49 -2.21 15.02
CA GLN A 30 -19.69 -1.75 15.72
C GLN A 30 -20.28 -0.48 15.10
N HIS A 31 -19.44 0.50 14.78
CA HIS A 31 -19.90 1.73 14.13
C HIS A 31 -20.62 1.45 12.80
N LEU A 32 -20.13 0.47 12.04
CA LEU A 32 -20.75 0.03 10.80
C LEU A 32 -22.06 -0.73 11.07
N SER A 33 -22.12 -1.61 12.05
CA SER A 33 -23.32 -2.39 12.39
C SER A 33 -24.46 -1.50 12.89
N ASP A 34 -24.16 -0.50 13.74
CA ASP A 34 -25.14 0.47 14.25
C ASP A 34 -25.82 1.31 13.14
N ARG A 35 -25.28 1.25 11.92
CA ARG A 35 -25.71 2.06 10.76
C ARG A 35 -26.00 1.21 9.53
N SER A 36 -26.27 -0.08 9.71
CA SER A 36 -26.54 -1.04 8.62
C SER A 36 -27.65 -0.58 7.66
N GLU A 37 -28.67 0.13 8.16
CA GLU A 37 -29.77 0.69 7.34
C GLU A 37 -29.34 1.83 6.40
N HIS A 38 -28.26 2.54 6.75
CA HIS A 38 -27.78 3.75 6.09
C HIS A 38 -26.45 3.57 5.34
N ILE A 39 -25.69 2.51 5.64
CA ILE A 39 -24.36 2.27 5.08
C ILE A 39 -24.31 0.87 4.45
N GLN A 40 -24.37 0.81 3.12
CA GLN A 40 -24.14 -0.39 2.31
C GLN A 40 -22.70 -0.47 1.80
N ASN A 41 -22.29 -1.56 1.15
CA ASN A 41 -20.91 -1.75 0.70
C ASN A 41 -20.46 -0.65 -0.28
N ILE A 42 -21.25 -0.40 -1.32
CA ILE A 42 -20.99 0.72 -2.24
C ILE A 42 -21.07 2.09 -1.55
N ASP A 43 -21.83 2.23 -0.46
CA ASP A 43 -21.86 3.48 0.30
C ASP A 43 -20.58 3.64 1.13
N LEU A 44 -19.96 2.58 1.66
CA LEU A 44 -18.61 2.66 2.23
C LEU A 44 -17.57 3.10 1.19
N MET A 45 -17.76 2.65 -0.05
CA MET A 45 -16.92 3.09 -1.17
C MET A 45 -17.14 4.57 -1.54
N ILE A 46 -18.22 5.24 -1.08
CA ILE A 46 -18.67 6.56 -1.55
C ILE A 46 -18.98 7.58 -0.42
N VAL A 47 -19.19 7.18 0.83
CA VAL A 47 -19.40 8.02 2.04
C VAL A 47 -19.24 7.13 3.28
N ALA A 48 -18.04 7.04 3.85
CA ALA A 48 -17.79 6.12 4.97
C ALA A 48 -18.38 6.58 6.31
N GLY A 49 -18.68 7.89 6.47
CA GLY A 49 -19.22 8.42 7.72
C GLY A 49 -18.18 8.51 8.86
N PHE A 50 -16.93 8.12 8.64
CA PHE A 50 -15.82 8.28 9.58
C PHE A 50 -14.53 8.61 8.81
N GLY A 51 -13.54 9.18 9.51
CA GLY A 51 -12.23 9.51 8.94
C GLY A 51 -11.07 9.00 9.80
N ARG A 52 -9.83 9.34 9.42
CA ARG A 52 -8.63 8.92 10.18
C ARG A 52 -8.65 9.41 11.63
N ASN A 53 -9.20 10.59 11.88
CA ASN A 53 -9.38 11.10 13.23
C ASN A 53 -10.35 10.25 14.07
N CYS A 54 -11.32 9.58 13.47
CA CYS A 54 -12.21 8.65 14.18
C CYS A 54 -11.44 7.40 14.61
N LEU A 55 -10.61 6.84 13.73
CA LEU A 55 -9.72 5.72 14.06
C LEU A 55 -8.77 6.08 15.21
N ALA A 56 -8.19 7.29 15.17
CA ALA A 56 -7.33 7.79 16.24
C ALA A 56 -8.08 7.92 17.57
N LYS A 57 -9.32 8.41 17.55
CA LYS A 57 -10.17 8.49 18.74
C LYS A 57 -10.54 7.12 19.30
N TRP A 58 -10.77 6.11 18.46
CA TRP A 58 -11.02 4.76 18.91
C TRP A 58 -9.79 4.12 19.55
N LEU A 59 -8.59 4.34 19.02
CA LEU A 59 -7.33 3.94 19.66
C LEU A 59 -7.17 4.58 21.05
N VAL A 60 -7.45 5.89 21.18
CA VAL A 60 -7.41 6.58 22.49
C VAL A 60 -8.46 6.02 23.45
N LYS A 61 -9.67 5.71 22.96
CA LYS A 61 -10.73 5.11 23.79
C LYS A 61 -10.28 3.74 24.34
N GLU A 62 -9.72 2.89 23.48
CA GLU A 62 -9.24 1.58 23.91
C GLU A 62 -8.06 1.69 24.88
N ALA A 63 -7.15 2.64 24.67
CA ALA A 63 -6.05 2.88 25.61
C ALA A 63 -6.54 3.28 27.00
N ARG A 64 -7.61 4.08 27.10
CA ARG A 64 -8.25 4.43 28.37
C ARG A 64 -8.90 3.22 29.03
N HIS A 65 -9.55 2.36 28.27
CA HIS A 65 -10.13 1.12 28.81
C HIS A 65 -9.03 0.20 29.36
N LEU A 66 -7.99 -0.05 28.58
CA LEU A 66 -6.87 -0.89 28.99
C LEU A 66 -6.10 -0.29 30.18
N SER A 67 -6.04 1.05 30.28
CA SER A 67 -5.45 1.73 31.45
C SER A 67 -6.29 1.61 32.72
N ALA A 68 -7.59 1.34 32.61
CA ALA A 68 -8.47 1.11 33.76
C ALA A 68 -8.42 -0.36 34.23
N ASP A 69 -8.05 -1.27 33.33
CA ASP A 69 -7.88 -2.70 33.58
C ASP A 69 -6.40 -3.04 33.87
N LEU A 70 -5.91 -2.55 35.01
CA LEU A 70 -4.48 -2.56 35.36
C LEU A 70 -3.94 -3.93 35.83
N GLU A 71 -4.79 -4.95 35.99
CA GLU A 71 -4.39 -6.20 36.64
C GLU A 71 -3.30 -6.98 35.87
N HIS A 72 -3.08 -6.66 34.58
CA HIS A 72 -2.13 -7.36 33.71
C HIS A 72 -1.15 -6.46 32.94
N THR A 73 -1.04 -5.19 33.31
CA THR A 73 -0.23 -4.21 32.55
C THR A 73 1.06 -3.84 33.29
N SER A 74 2.21 -3.83 32.59
CA SER A 74 3.48 -3.42 33.19
C SER A 74 3.41 -1.96 33.68
N PRO A 75 4.14 -1.56 34.75
CA PRO A 75 4.15 -0.17 35.21
C PRO A 75 4.55 0.84 34.12
N LYS A 76 5.42 0.41 33.19
CA LYS A 76 5.81 1.20 32.01
C LYS A 76 4.62 1.39 31.06
N ASP A 77 3.94 0.31 30.69
CA ASP A 77 2.81 0.37 29.76
C ASP A 77 1.61 1.11 30.38
N ALA A 78 1.37 0.97 31.68
CA ALA A 78 0.33 1.72 32.39
C ALA A 78 0.59 3.25 32.31
N LEU A 79 1.85 3.68 32.47
CA LEU A 79 2.23 5.08 32.30
C LEU A 79 2.08 5.54 30.84
N LEU A 80 2.46 4.69 29.88
CA LEU A 80 2.31 5.00 28.46
C LEU A 80 0.84 5.08 28.03
N LEU A 81 -0.03 4.18 28.49
CA LEU A 81 -1.46 4.17 28.20
C LEU A 81 -2.14 5.43 28.75
N ASN A 82 -1.80 5.83 29.98
CA ASN A 82 -2.29 7.08 30.58
C ASN A 82 -1.84 8.34 29.81
N ALA A 83 -0.65 8.29 29.21
CA ALA A 83 -0.11 9.38 28.39
C ALA A 83 -0.55 9.32 26.92
N PHE A 84 -1.22 8.24 26.49
CA PHE A 84 -1.59 8.02 25.09
C PHE A 84 -2.79 8.88 24.69
N GLY A 85 -2.48 10.04 24.12
CA GLY A 85 -3.46 11.03 23.69
C GLY A 85 -3.76 11.01 22.19
N HIS A 86 -4.64 11.93 21.80
CA HIS A 86 -5.06 12.07 20.40
C HIS A 86 -3.90 12.36 19.45
N SER A 87 -2.90 13.15 19.87
CA SER A 87 -1.72 13.43 19.05
C SER A 87 -0.93 12.17 18.70
N GLN A 88 -0.71 11.29 19.67
CA GLN A 88 -0.01 10.04 19.49
C GLN A 88 -0.82 9.11 18.58
N ALA A 89 -2.12 8.94 18.87
CA ALA A 89 -2.99 8.11 18.04
C ALA A 89 -3.11 8.62 16.60
N THR A 90 -3.14 9.94 16.37
CA THR A 90 -3.11 10.48 15.00
C THR A 90 -1.79 10.19 14.31
N ARG A 91 -0.66 10.24 15.02
CA ARG A 91 0.63 9.93 14.41
C ARG A 91 0.64 8.49 13.88
N GLU A 92 0.05 7.55 14.61
CA GLU A 92 -0.07 6.16 14.16
C GLU A 92 -0.99 6.00 12.96
N VAL A 93 -2.19 6.59 12.99
CA VAL A 93 -3.16 6.44 11.89
C VAL A 93 -2.71 7.16 10.61
N TYR A 94 -1.97 8.25 10.73
CA TYR A 94 -1.45 9.02 9.59
C TYR A 94 -0.03 8.59 9.17
N GLY A 95 0.62 7.70 9.94
CA GLY A 95 2.01 7.26 9.72
C GLY A 95 3.07 8.34 9.95
N CYS A 96 2.67 9.56 10.34
CA CYS A 96 3.56 10.66 10.70
C CYS A 96 2.81 11.74 11.49
N ASP A 97 3.54 12.72 12.02
CA ASP A 97 2.96 13.87 12.70
C ASP A 97 1.89 14.57 11.87
N PHE A 98 0.72 14.82 12.47
CA PHE A 98 -0.39 15.47 11.77
C PHE A 98 0.01 16.82 11.14
N PHE A 99 0.84 17.61 11.82
CA PHE A 99 1.39 18.86 11.27
C PHE A 99 2.28 18.61 10.05
N ARG A 100 3.11 17.57 10.09
CA ARG A 100 3.98 17.17 8.97
C ARG A 100 3.15 16.61 7.81
N TRP A 101 2.13 15.82 8.10
CA TRP A 101 1.17 15.32 7.13
C TRP A 101 0.44 16.48 6.43
N LYS A 102 -0.08 17.45 7.18
CA LYS A 102 -0.75 18.65 6.64
C LYS A 102 0.17 19.51 5.79
N LYS A 103 1.48 19.57 6.11
CA LYS A 103 2.49 20.27 5.30
C LYS A 103 2.84 19.50 4.03
N LYS A 104 2.89 18.17 4.10
CA LYS A 104 3.20 17.27 2.96
C LYS A 104 2.03 17.19 1.97
N TYR A 105 0.80 17.30 2.45
CA TYR A 105 -0.42 17.21 1.63
C TYR A 105 -1.35 18.43 1.85
N PRO A 106 -0.96 19.65 1.40
CA PRO A 106 -1.64 20.90 1.75
C PRO A 106 -2.89 21.23 0.91
N GLN A 107 -3.55 20.25 0.30
CA GLN A 107 -4.65 20.53 -0.63
C GLN A 107 -5.89 21.10 0.10
N LYS A 108 -6.40 22.23 -0.41
CA LYS A 108 -7.68 22.80 0.05
C LYS A 108 -8.82 21.98 -0.54
N ALA A 109 -9.82 21.67 0.29
CA ALA A 109 -11.04 21.01 -0.18
C ALA A 109 -11.69 21.82 -1.30
N THR A 110 -12.10 21.15 -2.37
CA THR A 110 -12.90 21.74 -3.45
C THR A 110 -14.31 22.02 -2.97
N PHE A 111 -15.02 22.89 -3.69
CA PHE A 111 -16.42 23.19 -3.40
C PHE A 111 -17.30 21.94 -3.39
N GLU A 112 -17.07 21.02 -4.33
CA GLU A 112 -17.82 19.77 -4.45
C GLU A 112 -17.53 18.81 -3.27
N GLN A 113 -16.27 18.70 -2.82
CA GLN A 113 -15.90 17.92 -1.63
C GLN A 113 -16.56 18.49 -0.36
N MET A 114 -16.58 19.82 -0.21
CA MET A 114 -17.24 20.46 0.92
C MET A 114 -18.75 20.27 0.91
N GLN A 115 -19.38 20.36 -0.25
CA GLN A 115 -20.83 20.15 -0.38
C GLN A 115 -21.20 18.72 -0.01
N ARG A 116 -20.46 17.71 -0.51
CA ARG A 116 -20.66 16.31 -0.13
C ARG A 116 -20.48 16.08 1.37
N TYR A 117 -19.46 16.72 1.97
CA TYR A 117 -19.21 16.65 3.41
C TYR A 117 -20.38 17.22 4.24
N GLN A 118 -21.00 18.33 3.78
CA GLN A 118 -22.18 18.90 4.44
C GLN A 118 -23.40 18.00 4.27
N GLU A 119 -23.62 17.45 3.07
CA GLU A 119 -24.71 16.51 2.80
C GLU A 119 -24.59 15.23 3.66
N SER A 120 -23.36 14.78 3.95
CA SER A 120 -23.09 13.60 4.78
C SER A 120 -22.95 13.88 6.28
N GLU A 121 -23.08 15.13 6.74
CA GLU A 121 -22.81 15.50 8.13
C GLU A 121 -23.65 14.69 9.14
N HIS A 122 -24.92 14.47 8.79
CA HIS A 122 -25.87 13.71 9.60
C HIS A 122 -25.52 12.22 9.77
N ILE A 123 -24.61 11.68 8.94
CA ILE A 123 -24.12 10.30 9.03
C ILE A 123 -22.65 10.22 9.48
N HIS A 124 -22.06 11.31 9.98
CA HIS A 124 -20.72 11.24 10.56
C HIS A 124 -20.72 10.54 11.94
N ALA A 125 -19.59 9.93 12.29
CA ALA A 125 -19.38 9.31 13.59
C ALA A 125 -19.48 10.36 14.70
N VAL A 126 -20.50 10.22 15.55
CA VAL A 126 -20.73 11.10 16.70
C VAL A 126 -20.10 10.47 17.92
N HIS A 127 -19.18 11.18 18.58
CA HIS A 127 -18.56 10.74 19.83
C HIS A 127 -19.34 11.33 21.02
N LYS A 128 -20.61 10.95 21.19
CA LYS A 128 -21.35 11.21 22.44
C LYS A 128 -21.18 10.01 23.38
N GLU A 129 -21.08 10.34 24.66
CA GLU A 129 -20.76 9.53 25.85
C GLU A 129 -20.97 8.00 25.76
N ASP A 130 -19.93 7.27 26.20
CA ASP A 130 -19.91 5.97 26.89
C ASP A 130 -21.05 4.97 26.65
N LYS A 131 -21.38 4.68 25.39
CA LYS A 131 -21.97 3.37 25.08
C LYS A 131 -20.86 2.32 25.00
N MET A 132 -20.88 1.41 25.97
CA MET A 132 -20.05 0.21 26.03
C MET A 132 -20.21 -0.60 24.74
N LEU A 133 -19.09 -1.10 24.19
CA LEU A 133 -19.09 -2.09 23.12
C LEU A 133 -19.66 -3.39 23.69
N LYS A 134 -20.92 -3.71 23.39
CA LYS A 134 -21.48 -5.04 23.65
C LYS A 134 -21.22 -5.92 22.43
N THR A 135 -20.07 -6.57 22.38
CA THR A 135 -19.82 -7.64 21.41
C THR A 135 -19.97 -8.98 22.13
N GLY A 136 -21.20 -9.48 22.20
CA GLY A 136 -21.45 -10.88 22.55
C GLY A 136 -21.17 -11.74 21.32
N MET A 137 -20.24 -12.69 21.44
CA MET A 137 -20.06 -13.75 20.45
C MET A 137 -20.35 -15.06 21.17
N THR A 138 -21.41 -15.75 20.77
CA THR A 138 -21.66 -17.15 21.14
C THR A 138 -21.17 -18.03 19.99
N VAL A 139 -19.87 -18.30 19.95
CA VAL A 139 -19.33 -19.43 19.19
C VAL A 139 -18.60 -20.30 20.20
N ALA A 140 -19.09 -21.53 20.36
CA ALA A 140 -18.66 -22.45 21.40
C ALA A 140 -17.26 -23.00 21.12
N MET A 141 -16.22 -22.30 21.58
CA MET A 141 -14.85 -22.82 21.77
C MET A 141 -14.21 -22.08 22.96
N THR A 142 -13.36 -22.75 23.74
CA THR A 142 -12.87 -22.29 25.07
C THR A 142 -12.50 -20.80 25.12
N GLU A 143 -13.16 -20.04 26.00
CA GLU A 143 -13.29 -18.57 25.97
C GLU A 143 -11.97 -17.78 25.96
N GLU A 144 -10.95 -18.21 26.72
CA GLU A 144 -9.74 -17.39 26.93
C GLU A 144 -8.72 -17.48 25.78
N PHE A 145 -8.55 -18.67 25.21
CA PHE A 145 -7.62 -18.94 24.11
C PHE A 145 -8.15 -18.41 22.77
N ASN A 146 -9.46 -18.53 22.54
CA ASN A 146 -10.15 -17.98 21.37
C ASN A 146 -10.11 -16.44 21.35
N SER A 147 -10.18 -15.80 22.53
CA SER A 147 -10.07 -14.35 22.68
C SER A 147 -8.71 -13.79 22.22
N LYS A 148 -7.60 -14.45 22.56
CA LYS A 148 -6.25 -14.02 22.12
C LYS A 148 -6.05 -14.15 20.62
N PHE A 149 -6.55 -15.23 20.01
CA PHE A 149 -6.49 -15.42 18.57
C PHE A 149 -7.30 -14.37 17.82
N LYS A 150 -8.56 -14.21 18.21
CA LYS A 150 -9.47 -13.19 17.69
C LYS A 150 -8.85 -11.79 17.77
N MET A 151 -8.25 -11.44 18.91
CA MET A 151 -7.57 -10.17 19.09
C MET A 151 -6.42 -9.97 18.09
N ARG A 152 -5.64 -11.02 17.79
CA ARG A 152 -4.57 -10.96 16.78
C ARG A 152 -5.13 -10.74 15.38
N LEU A 153 -6.22 -11.40 15.01
CA LEU A 153 -6.89 -11.18 13.73
C LEU A 153 -7.42 -9.75 13.59
N GLU A 154 -8.14 -9.27 14.60
CA GLU A 154 -8.71 -7.93 14.63
C GLU A 154 -7.62 -6.86 14.51
N ALA A 155 -6.52 -7.03 15.25
CA ALA A 155 -5.36 -6.14 15.16
C ALA A 155 -4.69 -6.18 13.78
N GLY A 156 -4.50 -7.37 13.21
CA GLY A 156 -3.94 -7.54 11.86
C GLY A 156 -4.81 -6.90 10.78
N ALA A 157 -6.13 -7.07 10.87
CA ALA A 157 -7.08 -6.46 9.95
C ALA A 157 -7.09 -4.93 10.07
N PHE A 158 -6.96 -4.39 11.28
CA PHE A 158 -6.79 -2.95 11.50
C PHE A 158 -5.49 -2.41 10.90
N ARG A 159 -4.38 -3.14 11.05
CA ARG A 159 -3.10 -2.77 10.42
C ARG A 159 -3.21 -2.77 8.90
N SER A 160 -3.87 -3.77 8.32
CA SER A 160 -4.15 -3.83 6.87
C SER A 160 -4.98 -2.64 6.40
N LEU A 161 -5.98 -2.22 7.19
CA LEU A 161 -6.74 -0.99 6.94
C LEU A 161 -5.84 0.25 7.00
N LEU A 162 -5.01 0.41 8.03
CA LEU A 162 -4.09 1.55 8.14
C LEU A 162 -3.08 1.59 6.99
N GLN A 163 -2.55 0.44 6.58
CA GLN A 163 -1.67 0.31 5.43
C GLN A 163 -2.38 0.78 4.16
N HIS A 164 -3.58 0.26 3.87
CA HIS A 164 -4.39 0.68 2.73
C HIS A 164 -4.70 2.19 2.73
N LEU A 165 -4.93 2.79 3.90
CA LEU A 165 -5.08 4.23 4.01
C LEU A 165 -3.74 4.94 3.73
N SER A 166 -2.62 4.46 4.27
CA SER A 166 -1.30 5.08 4.13
C SER A 166 -0.83 5.16 2.68
N GLU A 167 -1.01 4.08 1.91
CA GLU A 167 -0.63 3.94 0.50
C GLU A 167 -1.37 4.90 -0.44
N ARG A 168 -2.41 5.57 0.07
CA ARG A 168 -3.26 6.49 -0.70
C ARG A 168 -3.21 7.92 -0.19
N SER A 169 -2.28 8.25 0.72
CA SER A 169 -2.25 9.57 1.37
C SER A 169 -1.97 10.74 0.41
N ASP A 170 -1.41 10.44 -0.76
CA ASP A 170 -1.15 11.36 -1.88
C ASP A 170 -2.37 11.56 -2.80
N VAL A 171 -3.25 10.56 -2.91
CA VAL A 171 -4.42 10.57 -3.81
C VAL A 171 -5.75 10.81 -3.07
N VAL A 172 -5.84 10.44 -1.78
CA VAL A 172 -7.06 10.48 -0.96
C VAL A 172 -6.78 11.30 0.29
N GLN A 173 -7.26 12.55 0.33
CA GLN A 173 -7.16 13.41 1.50
C GLN A 173 -8.10 12.93 2.61
N ASN A 174 -7.92 13.43 3.84
CA ASN A 174 -8.76 13.00 4.96
C ASN A 174 -10.25 13.35 4.77
N ILE A 175 -10.57 14.41 4.01
CA ILE A 175 -11.94 14.70 3.60
C ILE A 175 -12.47 13.66 2.60
N ASP A 176 -11.60 13.14 1.73
CA ASP A 176 -11.94 12.11 0.76
C ASP A 176 -12.17 10.75 1.43
N VAL A 177 -11.49 10.43 2.54
CA VAL A 177 -11.81 9.23 3.34
C VAL A 177 -13.25 9.27 3.85
N MET A 178 -13.80 10.46 4.07
CA MET A 178 -15.20 10.64 4.49
C MET A 178 -16.18 10.54 3.32
N THR A 179 -15.72 10.62 2.06
CA THR A 179 -16.54 10.66 0.83
C THR A 179 -16.17 9.63 -0.26
N THR A 180 -15.14 8.80 -0.08
CA THR A 180 -14.74 7.69 -0.97
C THR A 180 -13.69 6.84 -0.25
N ALA A 181 -14.07 5.94 0.67
CA ALA A 181 -13.07 5.22 1.46
C ALA A 181 -12.28 4.18 0.67
N GLY A 182 -12.80 3.71 -0.46
CA GLY A 182 -12.15 2.71 -1.33
C GLY A 182 -11.97 1.33 -0.68
N PHE A 183 -12.69 1.03 0.39
CA PHE A 183 -12.85 -0.33 0.93
C PHE A 183 -14.28 -0.49 1.47
N CYS A 184 -14.79 -1.73 1.56
CA CYS A 184 -16.13 -2.04 2.09
C CYS A 184 -16.07 -3.07 3.23
N ARG A 185 -17.23 -3.50 3.77
CA ARG A 185 -17.27 -4.53 4.83
C ARG A 185 -16.65 -5.86 4.38
N ASN A 186 -16.81 -6.22 3.11
CA ASN A 186 -16.18 -7.42 2.56
C ASN A 186 -14.64 -7.32 2.58
N CYS A 187 -14.07 -6.13 2.40
CA CYS A 187 -12.63 -5.92 2.54
C CYS A 187 -12.14 -6.18 3.97
N LEU A 188 -12.92 -5.74 4.97
CA LEU A 188 -12.62 -6.04 6.39
C LEU A 188 -12.67 -7.54 6.67
N ALA A 189 -13.66 -8.25 6.11
CA ALA A 189 -13.78 -9.70 6.23
C ALA A 189 -12.59 -10.42 5.55
N LYS A 190 -12.23 -10.01 4.33
CA LYS A 190 -11.07 -10.55 3.60
C LYS A 190 -9.75 -10.33 4.35
N TRP A 191 -9.56 -9.17 4.98
CA TRP A 191 -8.37 -8.94 5.81
C TRP A 191 -8.32 -9.84 7.04
N LEU A 192 -9.46 -10.16 7.68
CA LEU A 192 -9.48 -11.15 8.77
C LEU A 192 -9.05 -12.54 8.28
N VAL A 193 -9.51 -12.98 7.10
CA VAL A 193 -9.11 -14.27 6.51
C VAL A 193 -7.62 -14.30 6.18
N VAL A 194 -7.11 -13.24 5.54
CA VAL A 194 -5.68 -13.11 5.21
C VAL A 194 -4.81 -13.20 6.47
N GLU A 195 -5.21 -12.53 7.55
CA GLU A 195 -4.47 -12.56 8.82
C GLU A 195 -4.54 -13.92 9.51
N ALA A 196 -5.66 -14.65 9.36
CA ALA A 196 -5.74 -16.03 9.79
C ALA A 196 -4.73 -16.90 9.03
N ARG A 197 -4.66 -16.80 7.70
CA ARG A 197 -3.67 -17.58 6.94
C ARG A 197 -2.22 -17.25 7.30
N LYS A 198 -1.90 -15.97 7.50
CA LYS A 198 -0.55 -15.56 7.95
C LYS A 198 -0.20 -16.13 9.33
N LEU A 199 -1.14 -16.09 10.27
CA LEU A 199 -0.90 -16.64 11.61
C LEU A 199 -0.76 -18.15 11.57
N SER A 200 -1.59 -18.84 10.78
CA SER A 200 -1.46 -20.28 10.53
C SER A 200 -0.07 -20.64 10.00
N ALA A 201 0.37 -19.95 8.94
CA ALA A 201 1.68 -20.16 8.33
C ALA A 201 2.84 -19.90 9.32
N THR A 202 2.70 -18.89 10.18
CA THR A 202 3.70 -18.55 11.21
C THR A 202 3.84 -19.69 12.22
N ILE A 203 2.72 -20.26 12.68
CA ILE A 203 2.75 -21.40 13.60
C ILE A 203 3.34 -22.62 12.88
N LYS A 204 2.90 -22.88 11.64
CA LYS A 204 3.39 -23.96 10.76
C LYS A 204 4.91 -23.92 10.51
N GLY A 205 5.51 -22.73 10.52
CA GLY A 205 6.95 -22.52 10.29
C GLY A 205 7.85 -22.91 11.47
N VAL A 206 7.27 -23.16 12.64
CA VAL A 206 7.96 -23.76 13.80
C VAL A 206 7.96 -25.29 13.64
N CYS A 207 8.99 -25.99 14.13
CA CYS A 207 9.16 -27.44 13.95
C CYS A 207 7.86 -28.22 14.30
N GLN A 208 7.21 -28.81 13.30
CA GLN A 208 5.91 -29.50 13.43
C GLN A 208 5.94 -30.68 14.42
N ASP A 209 7.10 -31.33 14.56
CA ASP A 209 7.33 -32.44 15.49
C ASP A 209 7.27 -32.02 16.97
N SER A 210 7.24 -30.70 17.24
CA SER A 210 7.18 -30.12 18.58
C SER A 210 5.83 -29.52 18.95
N TYR A 211 4.79 -29.66 18.10
CA TYR A 211 3.48 -29.07 18.39
C TYR A 211 2.77 -29.76 19.54
N THR A 212 2.29 -28.94 20.46
CA THR A 212 1.24 -29.34 21.39
C THR A 212 -0.04 -29.67 20.62
N ASP A 213 -0.89 -30.53 21.18
CA ASP A 213 -2.18 -30.85 20.55
C ASP A 213 -3.09 -29.61 20.44
N GLU A 214 -2.91 -28.64 21.33
CA GLU A 214 -3.57 -27.33 21.29
C GLU A 214 -3.13 -26.50 20.07
N GLU A 215 -1.84 -26.47 19.72
CA GLU A 215 -1.33 -25.77 18.53
C GLU A 215 -1.81 -26.41 17.23
N LYS A 216 -1.97 -27.74 17.19
CA LYS A 216 -2.54 -28.44 16.04
C LYS A 216 -4.00 -28.05 15.81
N ILE A 217 -4.82 -28.07 16.87
CA ILE A 217 -6.23 -27.64 16.82
C ILE A 217 -6.31 -26.15 16.41
N MET A 218 -5.39 -25.32 16.90
CA MET A 218 -5.33 -23.90 16.55
C MET A 218 -5.08 -23.70 15.06
N VAL A 219 -4.08 -24.37 14.49
CA VAL A 219 -3.77 -24.32 13.06
C VAL A 219 -4.94 -24.80 12.22
N GLN A 220 -5.61 -25.88 12.63
CA GLN A 220 -6.82 -26.38 11.96
C GLN A 220 -7.95 -25.35 11.95
N ASN A 221 -8.25 -24.72 13.09
CA ASN A 221 -9.29 -23.69 13.19
C ASN A 221 -8.94 -22.45 12.36
N LEU A 222 -7.66 -22.07 12.36
CA LEU A 222 -7.10 -20.98 11.58
C LEU A 222 -7.20 -21.21 10.07
N ASP A 223 -6.96 -22.44 9.61
CA ASP A 223 -7.08 -22.86 8.22
C ASP A 223 -8.54 -23.01 7.79
N ALA A 224 -9.41 -23.40 8.71
CA ALA A 224 -10.85 -23.51 8.49
C ALA A 224 -11.56 -22.15 8.47
N PHE A 225 -11.03 -21.13 9.17
CA PHE A 225 -11.63 -19.79 9.22
C PHE A 225 -11.70 -19.18 7.82
N GLY A 226 -12.91 -19.04 7.29
CA GLY A 226 -13.19 -18.65 5.92
C GLY A 226 -13.88 -17.30 5.81
N TYR A 227 -14.27 -16.98 4.58
CA TYR A 227 -14.93 -15.72 4.28
C TYR A 227 -16.30 -15.59 4.96
N ASP A 228 -17.06 -16.69 5.07
CA ASP A 228 -18.41 -16.66 5.63
C ASP A 228 -18.38 -16.33 7.12
N GLU A 229 -17.47 -16.93 7.90
CA GLU A 229 -17.27 -16.63 9.32
C GLU A 229 -16.75 -15.20 9.52
N ALA A 230 -15.82 -14.76 8.66
CA ALA A 230 -15.29 -13.40 8.70
C ALA A 230 -16.35 -12.35 8.34
N ALA A 231 -17.23 -12.66 7.37
CA ALA A 231 -18.33 -11.80 7.00
C ALA A 231 -19.35 -11.73 8.14
N GLU A 232 -19.79 -12.86 8.69
CA GLU A 232 -20.68 -12.87 9.85
C GLU A 232 -20.15 -12.01 10.99
N TYR A 233 -18.85 -12.09 11.27
CA TYR A 233 -18.20 -11.24 12.26
C TYR A 233 -18.32 -9.73 11.94
N VAL A 234 -18.02 -9.33 10.71
CA VAL A 234 -18.05 -7.90 10.31
C VAL A 234 -19.47 -7.34 10.20
N TYR A 235 -20.42 -8.16 9.75
CA TYR A 235 -21.83 -7.77 9.59
C TYR A 235 -22.64 -7.92 10.90
N GLY A 236 -22.15 -8.71 11.85
CA GLY A 236 -22.80 -9.02 13.13
C GLY A 236 -23.90 -10.10 13.03
N VAL A 237 -24.21 -10.55 11.82
CA VAL A 237 -25.14 -11.65 11.50
C VAL A 237 -24.65 -12.31 10.21
N ALA A 238 -25.15 -13.52 9.90
CA ALA A 238 -24.78 -14.21 8.67
C ALA A 238 -25.04 -13.32 7.44
N TYR A 239 -24.09 -13.26 6.52
CA TYR A 239 -24.18 -12.37 5.35
C TYR A 239 -25.47 -12.55 4.51
N PRO A 240 -25.97 -13.78 4.27
CA PRO A 240 -27.26 -13.99 3.61
C PRO A 240 -28.45 -13.36 4.37
N GLU A 241 -28.46 -13.46 5.70
CA GLU A 241 -29.51 -12.89 6.56
C GLU A 241 -29.45 -11.36 6.54
N TRP A 242 -28.23 -10.79 6.63
CA TRP A 242 -28.03 -9.36 6.50
C TRP A 242 -28.52 -8.84 5.15
N LYS A 243 -28.20 -9.56 4.06
CA LYS A 243 -28.59 -9.20 2.70
C LYS A 243 -30.12 -9.21 2.54
N ALA A 244 -30.80 -10.20 3.11
CA ALA A 244 -32.26 -10.26 3.08
C ALA A 244 -32.91 -9.09 3.82
N ALA A 245 -32.33 -8.63 4.93
CA ALA A 245 -32.87 -7.56 5.76
C ALA A 245 -32.56 -6.15 5.22
N HIS A 246 -31.41 -5.94 4.56
CA HIS A 246 -30.90 -4.59 4.32
C HIS A 246 -30.51 -4.26 2.87
N ALA A 247 -30.46 -5.23 1.94
CA ALA A 247 -29.95 -4.98 0.59
C ALA A 247 -30.89 -4.10 -0.26
N LYS A 248 -30.32 -3.09 -0.92
CA LYS A 248 -31.02 -2.21 -1.88
C LYS A 248 -30.34 -2.28 -3.26
N LYS A 249 -31.00 -1.77 -4.30
CA LYS A 249 -30.45 -1.71 -5.67
C LYS A 249 -29.57 -0.48 -5.90
N ALA A 250 -28.52 -0.64 -6.71
CA ALA A 250 -27.66 0.47 -7.10
C ALA A 250 -28.29 1.42 -8.13
N SER A 251 -28.21 2.72 -7.86
CA SER A 251 -28.55 3.76 -8.84
C SER A 251 -27.42 3.94 -9.87
N ASP A 252 -27.75 4.50 -11.03
CA ASP A 252 -26.76 4.75 -12.10
C ASP A 252 -25.67 5.73 -11.65
N LYS A 253 -26.03 6.74 -10.85
CA LYS A 253 -25.09 7.70 -10.25
C LYS A 253 -24.11 6.99 -9.29
N GLN A 254 -24.61 6.13 -8.41
CA GLN A 254 -23.76 5.33 -7.52
C GLN A 254 -22.85 4.40 -8.32
N MET A 255 -23.34 3.78 -9.39
CA MET A 255 -22.51 2.92 -10.22
C MET A 255 -21.44 3.66 -11.02
N ALA A 256 -21.73 4.86 -11.49
CA ALA A 256 -20.74 5.72 -12.14
C ALA A 256 -19.63 6.12 -11.16
N LEU A 257 -19.99 6.53 -9.95
CA LEU A 257 -19.04 6.84 -8.87
C LEU A 257 -18.23 5.61 -8.45
N TYR A 258 -18.87 4.46 -8.29
CA TYR A 258 -18.20 3.20 -8.02
C TYR A 258 -17.14 2.88 -9.08
N LYS A 259 -17.51 2.94 -10.36
CA LYS A 259 -16.58 2.70 -11.48
C LYS A 259 -15.41 3.68 -11.48
N ALA A 260 -15.67 4.96 -11.23
CA ALA A 260 -14.63 5.98 -11.12
C ALA A 260 -13.69 5.74 -9.93
N SER A 261 -14.18 5.11 -8.86
CA SER A 261 -13.40 4.79 -7.66
C SER A 261 -12.58 3.49 -7.76
N ILE A 262 -12.78 2.64 -8.78
CA ILE A 262 -12.07 1.35 -8.93
C ILE A 262 -10.55 1.46 -8.72
N PRO A 263 -9.84 2.48 -9.25
CA PRO A 263 -8.38 2.57 -9.09
C PRO A 263 -7.91 2.70 -7.64
N ILE A 264 -8.78 3.10 -6.72
CA ILE A 264 -8.44 3.33 -5.30
C ILE A 264 -9.00 2.24 -4.37
N HIS A 265 -9.53 1.15 -4.93
CA HIS A 265 -10.11 0.03 -4.18
C HIS A 265 -9.05 -0.79 -3.44
N ALA A 266 -9.42 -1.34 -2.28
CA ALA A 266 -8.59 -2.25 -1.51
C ALA A 266 -8.26 -3.51 -2.32
N LYS A 267 -7.00 -3.92 -2.25
CA LYS A 267 -6.49 -5.14 -2.89
C LYS A 267 -6.37 -6.25 -1.85
N HIS A 268 -6.57 -7.48 -2.29
CA HIS A 268 -6.51 -8.67 -1.44
C HIS A 268 -5.66 -9.75 -2.11
N ASP A 269 -4.92 -10.50 -1.29
CA ASP A 269 -4.10 -11.63 -1.74
C ASP A 269 -5.00 -12.86 -1.93
N LYS A 270 -5.27 -13.23 -3.18
CA LYS A 270 -6.17 -14.35 -3.49
C LYS A 270 -5.62 -15.70 -3.04
N ALA A 271 -4.30 -15.90 -3.09
CA ALA A 271 -3.70 -17.15 -2.65
C ALA A 271 -3.99 -17.42 -1.16
N LEU A 272 -4.14 -16.35 -0.37
CA LEU A 272 -4.52 -16.43 1.05
C LEU A 272 -6.04 -16.42 1.29
N LEU A 273 -6.86 -16.15 0.27
CA LEU A 273 -8.32 -16.20 0.37
C LEU A 273 -8.90 -17.55 -0.08
N GLU A 274 -8.13 -18.37 -0.79
CA GLU A 274 -8.56 -19.70 -1.20
C GLU A 274 -8.74 -20.63 0.02
N PRO A 275 -9.82 -21.44 0.06
CA PRO A 275 -10.00 -22.45 1.10
C PRO A 275 -8.86 -23.48 1.07
N LEU A 276 -8.29 -23.79 2.23
CA LEU A 276 -7.19 -24.77 2.35
C LEU A 276 -7.67 -26.23 2.42
N CYS A 277 -8.97 -26.52 2.18
CA CYS A 277 -9.51 -27.86 2.43
C CYS A 277 -8.80 -28.93 1.57
N ASP A 278 -8.42 -30.02 2.23
CA ASP A 278 -7.55 -31.07 1.72
C ASP A 278 -8.06 -31.68 0.42
N LYS A 279 -7.18 -31.70 -0.59
CA LYS A 279 -7.26 -32.62 -1.73
C LYS A 279 -6.62 -33.95 -1.32
N GLU A 280 -7.07 -34.59 -0.25
CA GLU A 280 -6.69 -35.95 0.10
C GLU A 280 -7.78 -36.55 1.00
N ASP A 281 -8.11 -37.82 0.76
CA ASP A 281 -9.17 -38.63 1.42
C ASP A 281 -10.62 -38.49 0.91
N ALA A 282 -10.81 -38.61 -0.41
CA ALA A 282 -12.05 -39.12 -0.99
C ALA A 282 -11.87 -40.56 -1.51
N THR A 283 -11.23 -41.43 -0.74
CA THR A 283 -11.18 -42.88 -1.02
C THR A 283 -11.28 -43.67 0.28
N VAL A 284 -12.35 -44.48 0.37
CA VAL A 284 -12.57 -45.58 1.33
C VAL A 284 -13.09 -45.19 2.72
N VAL A 285 -14.42 -45.16 2.88
CA VAL A 285 -15.13 -46.16 3.71
C VAL A 285 -16.47 -46.47 3.04
N SER A 286 -16.57 -47.65 2.45
CA SER A 286 -17.84 -48.31 2.16
C SER A 286 -18.33 -49.02 3.43
N SER A 287 -19.64 -48.94 3.73
CA SER A 287 -20.48 -50.12 3.98
C SER A 287 -21.85 -49.78 4.58
N SER A 288 -22.90 -50.04 3.80
CA SER A 288 -24.06 -50.86 4.16
C SER A 288 -24.85 -50.54 5.45
N VAL A 289 -26.06 -49.99 5.29
CA VAL A 289 -27.28 -50.53 5.94
C VAL A 289 -28.44 -50.49 4.94
N LYS A 290 -29.17 -51.60 4.90
CA LYS A 290 -30.26 -51.97 3.99
C LYS A 290 -31.60 -51.33 4.36
N ASP A 291 -32.48 -51.27 3.36
CA ASP A 291 -33.95 -51.43 3.37
C ASP A 291 -34.76 -51.01 4.61
N ASP A 292 -35.79 -50.18 4.41
CA ASP A 292 -37.17 -50.69 4.57
C ASP A 292 -38.21 -49.83 3.84
N GLN A 293 -39.15 -50.51 3.21
CA GLN A 293 -40.34 -49.98 2.54
C GLN A 293 -41.45 -49.77 3.59
N SER A 294 -42.29 -48.74 3.44
CA SER A 294 -43.75 -48.94 3.30
C SER A 294 -44.59 -47.65 3.39
N ARG A 295 -45.71 -47.72 2.64
CA ARG A 295 -46.98 -46.98 2.74
C ARG A 295 -47.19 -45.64 1.99
N VAL A 296 -47.65 -45.83 0.75
CA VAL A 296 -48.71 -45.06 0.03
C VAL A 296 -50.10 -45.36 0.70
N PRO A 297 -51.29 -44.75 0.38
CA PRO A 297 -51.61 -43.95 -0.82
C PRO A 297 -52.66 -42.81 -0.69
N MET A 298 -52.96 -42.24 -1.87
CA MET A 298 -54.22 -41.62 -2.35
C MET A 298 -54.22 -40.09 -2.45
N ALA A 299 -54.80 -39.46 -3.47
CA ALA A 299 -55.31 -39.85 -4.78
C ALA A 299 -55.73 -38.55 -5.48
N SER A 300 -55.46 -38.39 -6.77
CA SER A 300 -56.41 -37.88 -7.77
C SER A 300 -55.69 -37.74 -9.11
N ALA A 301 -56.11 -38.62 -10.02
CA ALA A 301 -55.73 -38.65 -11.42
C ALA A 301 -56.58 -37.67 -12.24
N GLU A 302 -56.04 -37.29 -13.41
CA GLU A 302 -56.67 -37.16 -14.74
C GLU A 302 -55.88 -36.12 -15.54
N SER A 303 -54.83 -36.50 -16.29
CA SER A 303 -54.80 -37.15 -17.62
C SER A 303 -55.39 -36.29 -18.75
N ARG A 304 -54.53 -35.78 -19.65
CA ARG A 304 -54.57 -36.13 -21.08
C ARG A 304 -53.33 -35.63 -21.83
N SER A 305 -52.98 -36.46 -22.80
CA SER A 305 -51.71 -36.61 -23.51
C SER A 305 -51.71 -35.95 -24.90
N THR A 306 -50.57 -35.31 -25.25
CA THR A 306 -49.86 -35.28 -26.56
C THR A 306 -50.62 -34.79 -27.83
N PRO A 307 -49.98 -34.41 -28.97
CA PRO A 307 -48.56 -34.59 -29.36
C PRO A 307 -47.87 -33.35 -30.01
N THR A 308 -46.53 -33.39 -30.05
CA THR A 308 -45.66 -32.67 -31.02
C THR A 308 -45.93 -33.13 -32.46
N PRO A 309 -45.76 -32.28 -33.50
CA PRO A 309 -44.51 -32.25 -34.30
C PRO A 309 -44.25 -30.86 -34.98
N PRO A 310 -43.42 -30.72 -36.04
CA PRO A 310 -41.96 -30.85 -36.09
C PRO A 310 -41.27 -29.53 -36.54
N VAL A 311 -39.94 -29.60 -36.55
CA VAL A 311 -38.95 -28.60 -37.01
C VAL A 311 -39.26 -27.98 -38.39
N ALA A 312 -39.14 -26.66 -38.50
CA ALA A 312 -38.83 -25.95 -39.74
C ALA A 312 -37.92 -24.74 -39.45
N LYS A 313 -36.81 -24.69 -40.20
CA LYS A 313 -35.84 -23.59 -40.25
C LYS A 313 -36.51 -22.38 -40.90
N GLU A 314 -36.38 -21.20 -40.31
CA GLU A 314 -36.40 -19.96 -41.07
C GLU A 314 -35.62 -18.87 -40.33
N SER A 315 -34.59 -18.37 -41.02
CA SER A 315 -33.71 -17.29 -40.62
C SER A 315 -34.51 -15.98 -40.60
N ILE A 316 -34.73 -15.42 -39.42
CA ILE A 316 -35.18 -14.04 -39.28
C ILE A 316 -34.16 -13.33 -38.39
N GLN A 317 -33.43 -12.39 -39.01
CA GLN A 317 -32.66 -11.37 -38.31
C GLN A 317 -33.60 -10.61 -37.36
N GLN A 318 -33.52 -10.90 -36.06
CA GLN A 318 -34.02 -10.00 -35.04
C GLN A 318 -32.84 -9.19 -34.51
N VAL A 319 -32.86 -7.91 -34.87
CA VAL A 319 -32.11 -6.85 -34.20
C VAL A 319 -32.56 -6.86 -32.74
N ALA A 320 -31.74 -7.43 -31.85
CA ALA A 320 -31.98 -7.34 -30.42
C ALA A 320 -31.76 -5.89 -29.98
N ALA A 321 -32.83 -5.25 -29.53
CA ALA A 321 -32.74 -4.03 -28.73
C ALA A 321 -31.84 -4.33 -27.51
N PRO A 322 -31.00 -3.39 -27.05
CA PRO A 322 -30.11 -3.63 -25.93
C PRO A 322 -30.96 -3.91 -24.69
N GLU A 323 -30.82 -5.12 -24.13
CA GLU A 323 -31.35 -5.44 -22.82
C GLU A 323 -30.84 -4.41 -21.81
N ALA A 324 -31.75 -3.72 -21.13
CA ALA A 324 -31.42 -2.87 -20.01
C ALA A 324 -30.75 -3.73 -18.93
N LYS A 325 -29.41 -3.67 -18.85
CA LYS A 325 -28.62 -4.37 -17.83
C LYS A 325 -29.17 -3.97 -16.46
N LYS A 326 -29.73 -4.95 -15.72
CA LYS A 326 -30.20 -4.74 -14.35
C LYS A 326 -29.00 -4.38 -13.48
N ASN A 327 -29.06 -3.23 -12.79
CA ASN A 327 -28.01 -2.83 -11.86
C ASN A 327 -27.90 -3.81 -10.68
N PRO A 328 -26.69 -4.09 -10.18
CA PRO A 328 -26.46 -5.00 -9.06
C PRO A 328 -27.00 -4.45 -7.74
N LEU A 329 -27.10 -5.30 -6.72
CA LEU A 329 -27.41 -4.87 -5.36
C LEU A 329 -26.22 -4.11 -4.77
N LEU A 330 -26.50 -3.09 -3.96
CA LEU A 330 -25.49 -2.26 -3.28
C LEU A 330 -24.54 -3.09 -2.40
N SER A 331 -25.01 -4.22 -1.87
CA SER A 331 -24.25 -5.18 -1.06
C SER A 331 -23.26 -6.01 -1.89
N ASP A 332 -23.60 -6.29 -3.15
CA ASP A 332 -22.83 -7.19 -4.02
C ASP A 332 -21.67 -6.47 -4.73
N VAL A 333 -21.64 -5.15 -4.60
CA VAL A 333 -20.59 -4.28 -5.14
C VAL A 333 -19.41 -4.28 -4.17
N CYS A 334 -18.31 -4.92 -4.58
CA CYS A 334 -17.10 -5.12 -3.80
C CYS A 334 -15.86 -5.02 -4.70
N CYS A 335 -14.71 -4.69 -4.12
CA CYS A 335 -13.42 -4.71 -4.80
C CYS A 335 -13.16 -6.07 -5.45
N GLU A 336 -12.64 -6.07 -6.68
CA GLU A 336 -12.26 -7.28 -7.42
C GLU A 336 -11.08 -7.97 -6.73
N ASP A 337 -11.09 -9.31 -6.74
CA ASP A 337 -10.00 -10.15 -6.24
C ASP A 337 -8.98 -10.39 -7.36
N LEU A 338 -7.69 -10.34 -7.02
CA LEU A 338 -6.61 -10.55 -7.99
C LEU A 338 -6.34 -12.04 -8.18
N ASP A 339 -6.59 -12.58 -9.36
CA ASP A 339 -6.09 -13.90 -9.76
C ASP A 339 -4.58 -13.85 -10.03
N ALA A 340 -3.82 -14.82 -9.51
CA ALA A 340 -2.56 -15.23 -10.10
C ALA A 340 -2.49 -16.76 -10.14
N PRO A 341 -1.94 -17.42 -11.18
CA PRO A 341 -1.32 -16.85 -12.38
C PRO A 341 -2.07 -17.22 -13.67
N ASP A 342 -2.12 -16.29 -14.62
CA ASP A 342 -2.07 -16.66 -16.03
C ASP A 342 -0.79 -16.07 -16.62
N ALA A 343 0.05 -16.97 -17.12
CA ALA A 343 1.03 -16.61 -18.11
C ALA A 343 0.27 -15.99 -19.30
N ALA A 344 0.73 -14.80 -19.70
CA ALA A 344 0.23 -13.99 -20.82
C ALA A 344 -1.10 -13.24 -20.59
N CYS A 345 -1.08 -12.30 -19.65
CA CYS A 345 -1.71 -10.98 -19.86
C CYS A 345 -0.76 -9.88 -19.35
N VAL A 346 -0.19 -9.13 -20.27
CA VAL A 346 0.67 -7.98 -20.00
C VAL A 346 -0.23 -6.82 -19.53
N ALA A 347 -0.39 -6.67 -18.22
CA ALA A 347 -0.90 -5.44 -17.60
C ALA A 347 0.25 -4.75 -16.87
N GLN A 348 0.61 -3.59 -17.41
CA GLN A 348 1.82 -2.82 -17.13
C GLN A 348 1.93 -2.50 -15.63
N THR A 349 3.06 -2.87 -15.00
CA THR A 349 3.66 -2.07 -13.92
C THR A 349 3.48 -0.61 -14.33
N PRO A 350 2.98 0.33 -13.48
CA PRO A 350 2.92 1.72 -13.90
C PRO A 350 4.32 2.08 -14.34
N SER A 351 4.52 2.14 -15.65
CA SER A 351 5.82 2.43 -16.20
C SER A 351 6.12 3.80 -15.64
N PHE A 352 7.32 3.97 -15.11
CA PHE A 352 7.82 5.30 -14.81
C PHE A 352 7.53 6.16 -16.05
N ARG A 353 6.51 7.02 -15.95
CA ARG A 353 6.17 7.93 -17.01
C ARG A 353 7.18 9.03 -16.88
N THR A 354 8.19 8.98 -17.75
CA THR A 354 9.18 10.04 -17.87
C THR A 354 8.44 11.38 -17.88
N PRO A 355 8.66 12.26 -16.89
CA PRO A 355 7.99 13.55 -16.86
C PRO A 355 8.35 14.31 -18.14
N PRO A 356 7.44 15.11 -18.69
CA PRO A 356 7.79 15.97 -19.82
C PRO A 356 8.96 16.86 -19.42
N PRO A 357 9.92 17.11 -20.32
CA PRO A 357 11.04 17.99 -20.01
C PRO A 357 10.50 19.40 -19.68
N PRO A 358 11.20 20.17 -18.81
CA PRO A 358 10.78 21.51 -18.48
C PRO A 358 10.73 22.41 -19.74
N LYS A 359 9.72 23.29 -19.79
CA LYS A 359 9.48 24.23 -20.91
C LYS A 359 10.41 25.45 -20.87
N VAL A 360 11.69 25.21 -20.62
CA VAL A 360 12.75 26.22 -20.62
C VAL A 360 13.99 25.66 -21.31
N ASN A 361 14.79 26.54 -21.91
CA ASN A 361 16.10 26.15 -22.43
C ASN A 361 17.04 25.89 -21.25
N LEU A 362 17.54 24.66 -21.14
CA LEU A 362 18.52 24.28 -20.12
C LEU A 362 19.86 23.98 -20.78
N SER A 363 20.85 24.78 -20.44
CA SER A 363 22.25 24.50 -20.76
C SER A 363 22.91 23.98 -19.49
N LEU A 364 23.34 22.71 -19.50
CA LEU A 364 23.85 21.99 -18.33
C LEU A 364 25.38 21.97 -18.32
N LYS A 365 25.97 22.28 -17.18
CA LYS A 365 27.37 22.00 -16.84
C LYS A 365 27.38 20.75 -15.95
N VAL A 366 27.95 19.66 -16.46
CA VAL A 366 27.92 18.35 -15.81
C VAL A 366 29.31 18.00 -15.27
N GLY A 367 29.37 17.47 -14.06
CA GLY A 367 30.54 16.77 -13.52
C GLY A 367 30.29 15.27 -13.46
N ILE A 368 31.28 14.45 -13.84
CA ILE A 368 31.23 12.99 -13.68
C ILE A 368 32.48 12.54 -12.92
N LEU A 369 32.28 12.03 -11.70
CA LEU A 369 33.34 11.55 -10.83
C LEU A 369 33.28 10.03 -10.73
N THR A 370 34.23 9.34 -11.35
CA THR A 370 34.39 7.90 -11.17
C THR A 370 35.15 7.66 -9.86
N VAL A 371 34.55 6.89 -8.96
CA VAL A 371 35.15 6.51 -7.67
C VAL A 371 35.49 5.02 -7.75
N SER A 372 36.77 4.71 -7.93
CA SER A 372 37.27 3.34 -7.95
C SER A 372 38.78 3.29 -7.79
N ASP A 373 39.25 2.61 -6.73
CA ASP A 373 40.66 2.29 -6.50
C ASP A 373 41.32 1.70 -7.77
N ARG A 374 40.67 0.72 -8.39
CA ARG A 374 41.17 0.04 -9.59
C ARG A 374 41.26 0.96 -10.82
N ALA A 375 40.29 1.85 -11.01
CA ALA A 375 40.32 2.77 -12.15
C ALA A 375 41.40 3.84 -11.95
N ALA A 376 41.54 4.38 -10.72
CA ALA A 376 42.56 5.36 -10.36
C ALA A 376 43.98 4.78 -10.53
N ASN A 377 44.17 3.52 -10.14
CA ASN A 377 45.45 2.81 -10.26
C ASN A 377 45.72 2.24 -11.67
N GLY A 378 44.80 2.39 -12.62
CA GLY A 378 44.94 1.83 -13.97
C GLY A 378 44.94 0.29 -14.01
N GLU A 379 44.33 -0.36 -13.03
CA GLU A 379 44.27 -1.82 -12.92
C GLU A 379 43.25 -2.45 -13.90
N TYR A 380 42.27 -1.67 -14.37
CA TYR A 380 41.37 -2.14 -15.42
C TYR A 380 42.06 -2.11 -16.78
N GLU A 381 42.10 -3.26 -17.48
CA GLU A 381 42.70 -3.38 -18.82
C GLU A 381 42.15 -2.35 -19.83
N ASN A 382 40.87 -1.99 -19.68
CA ASN A 382 40.18 -1.03 -20.55
C ASN A 382 39.95 0.34 -19.89
N GLY A 383 40.60 0.60 -18.75
CA GLY A 383 40.40 1.82 -17.96
C GLY A 383 38.98 1.96 -17.40
N ASP A 384 38.59 3.20 -17.10
CA ASP A 384 37.23 3.53 -16.64
C ASP A 384 36.20 3.37 -17.76
N LEU A 385 35.28 2.43 -17.58
CA LEU A 385 34.13 2.21 -18.46
C LEU A 385 32.86 2.89 -17.96
N SER A 386 32.79 3.22 -16.67
CA SER A 386 31.59 3.71 -16.02
C SER A 386 31.40 5.20 -16.25
N GLY A 387 32.46 6.01 -16.14
CA GLY A 387 32.42 7.44 -16.47
C GLY A 387 31.94 7.70 -17.91
N PRO A 388 32.54 7.06 -18.94
CA PRO A 388 32.05 7.16 -20.32
C PRO A 388 30.62 6.68 -20.51
N ALA A 389 30.20 5.61 -19.81
CA ALA A 389 28.83 5.12 -19.89
C ALA A 389 27.81 6.10 -19.30
N VAL A 390 28.16 6.77 -18.19
CA VAL A 390 27.34 7.83 -17.59
C VAL A 390 27.19 9.01 -18.56
N GLU A 391 28.27 9.46 -19.18
CA GLU A 391 28.25 10.54 -20.18
C GLU A 391 27.35 10.18 -21.37
N GLN A 392 27.50 8.96 -21.89
CA GLN A 392 26.66 8.47 -22.98
C GLN A 392 25.18 8.41 -22.58
N ALA A 393 24.88 7.89 -21.39
CA ALA A 393 23.51 7.79 -20.89
C ALA A 393 22.84 9.16 -20.70
N ILE A 394 23.61 10.18 -20.28
CA ILE A 394 23.12 11.57 -20.21
C ILE A 394 22.73 12.07 -21.60
N ASN A 395 23.63 11.94 -22.57
CA ASN A 395 23.40 12.41 -23.94
C ASN A 395 22.21 11.72 -24.60
N ASP A 396 22.10 10.40 -24.44
CA ASP A 396 21.00 9.62 -24.98
C ASP A 396 19.66 9.98 -24.33
N THR A 397 19.65 10.17 -23.01
CA THR A 397 18.44 10.58 -22.29
C THR A 397 18.00 11.98 -22.68
N LEU A 398 18.92 12.95 -22.79
CA LEU A 398 18.60 14.31 -23.26
C LEU A 398 18.08 14.31 -24.70
N LYS A 399 18.69 13.53 -25.59
CA LYS A 399 18.23 13.37 -26.99
C LYS A 399 16.80 12.83 -27.03
N LYS A 400 16.51 11.78 -26.24
CA LYS A 400 15.17 11.20 -26.10
C LYS A 400 14.16 12.23 -25.59
N LEU A 401 14.49 12.95 -24.52
CA LEU A 401 13.63 13.99 -23.94
C LEU A 401 13.37 15.15 -24.89
N ASN A 402 14.39 15.64 -25.61
CA ASN A 402 14.21 16.70 -26.60
C ASN A 402 13.34 16.24 -27.78
N GLY A 403 13.40 14.96 -28.14
CA GLY A 403 12.54 14.36 -29.17
C GLY A 403 11.08 14.19 -28.75
N MET A 404 10.76 14.25 -27.45
CA MET A 404 9.38 14.16 -26.95
C MET A 404 8.60 15.49 -27.05
N ARG A 405 9.24 16.57 -27.49
CA ARG A 405 8.64 17.91 -27.55
C ARG A 405 7.81 18.09 -28.83
N ASN A 406 6.68 18.78 -28.71
CA ASN A 406 5.82 19.11 -29.86
C ASN A 406 6.55 20.09 -30.80
N GLU A 407 6.18 20.12 -32.09
CA GLU A 407 6.78 21.01 -33.11
C GLU A 407 6.71 22.52 -32.75
N LEU A 408 5.79 22.90 -31.85
CA LEU A 408 5.59 24.26 -31.37
C LEU A 408 6.42 24.61 -30.10
N ASP A 409 7.15 23.66 -29.51
CA ASP A 409 8.01 23.88 -28.35
C ASP A 409 9.50 23.85 -28.75
N GLU A 410 10.06 25.05 -28.92
CA GLU A 410 11.46 25.27 -29.31
C GLU A 410 12.45 25.06 -28.14
N THR A 411 11.98 24.84 -26.92
CA THR A 411 12.90 24.71 -25.78
C THR A 411 13.69 23.40 -25.81
N ARG A 412 14.95 23.41 -25.35
CA ARG A 412 15.88 22.27 -25.42
C ARG A 412 16.71 22.17 -24.14
N ALA A 413 17.02 20.94 -23.73
CA ALA A 413 18.01 20.65 -22.70
C ALA A 413 19.28 20.08 -23.36
N GLN A 414 20.45 20.66 -23.09
CA GLN A 414 21.72 20.21 -23.66
C GLN A 414 22.85 20.34 -22.66
N VAL A 415 23.89 19.51 -22.82
CA VAL A 415 25.14 19.67 -22.07
C VAL A 415 25.97 20.75 -22.77
N SER A 416 26.24 21.86 -22.08
CA SER A 416 27.20 22.89 -22.54
C SER A 416 28.64 22.56 -22.18
N PHE A 417 28.84 21.80 -21.10
CA PHE A 417 30.15 21.52 -20.58
C PHE A 417 30.11 20.24 -19.73
N CYS A 418 31.13 19.39 -19.84
CA CYS A 418 31.27 18.14 -19.11
C CYS A 418 32.70 18.03 -18.57
N VAL A 419 32.88 18.01 -17.25
CA VAL A 419 34.16 17.69 -16.58
C VAL A 419 34.12 16.26 -16.06
N LYS A 420 35.25 15.57 -16.14
CA LYS A 420 35.39 14.18 -15.69
C LYS A 420 36.65 14.04 -14.85
N ALA A 421 36.58 13.26 -13.78
CA ALA A 421 37.72 12.88 -12.96
C ALA A 421 37.56 11.44 -12.46
N ILE A 422 38.67 10.82 -12.11
CA ILE A 422 38.74 9.49 -11.51
C ILE A 422 39.50 9.65 -10.19
N VAL A 423 38.93 9.13 -9.11
CA VAL A 423 39.53 9.13 -7.77
C VAL A 423 39.46 7.74 -7.16
N GLU A 424 40.31 7.50 -6.18
CA GLU A 424 40.24 6.32 -5.33
C GLU A 424 39.01 6.38 -4.42
N ASP A 425 38.67 5.26 -3.77
CA ASP A 425 37.61 5.15 -2.77
C ASP A 425 38.03 5.80 -1.43
N GLU A 426 38.57 7.03 -1.51
CA GLU A 426 39.07 7.83 -0.40
C GLU A 426 38.13 9.02 -0.13
N MET A 427 37.61 9.08 1.10
CA MET A 427 36.65 10.08 1.55
C MET A 427 37.09 11.51 1.21
N ASP A 428 38.34 11.86 1.54
CA ASP A 428 38.88 13.21 1.35
C ASP A 428 39.00 13.59 -0.14
N GLN A 429 39.38 12.64 -1.00
CA GLN A 429 39.49 12.88 -2.45
C GLN A 429 38.12 13.14 -3.07
N ILE A 430 37.11 12.35 -2.67
CA ILE A 430 35.73 12.51 -3.14
C ILE A 430 35.17 13.87 -2.69
N ILE A 431 35.28 14.20 -1.40
CA ILE A 431 34.82 15.48 -0.84
C ILE A 431 35.48 16.67 -1.55
N SER A 432 36.80 16.62 -1.73
CA SER A 432 37.54 17.70 -2.38
C SER A 432 37.07 17.95 -3.82
N ASN A 433 36.86 16.89 -4.61
CA ASN A 433 36.37 17.01 -5.99
C ASN A 433 34.92 17.53 -6.04
N LEU A 434 34.05 17.04 -5.16
CA LEU A 434 32.67 17.50 -5.08
C LEU A 434 32.61 18.99 -4.73
N HIS A 435 33.35 19.46 -3.72
CA HIS A 435 33.41 20.88 -3.36
C HIS A 435 33.96 21.77 -4.46
N GLU A 436 35.02 21.33 -5.16
CA GLU A 436 35.59 22.08 -6.28
C GLU A 436 34.54 22.33 -7.35
N TRP A 437 33.79 21.28 -7.73
CA TRP A 437 32.77 21.37 -8.78
C TRP A 437 31.45 22.01 -8.32
N CYS A 438 31.22 22.15 -7.01
CA CYS A 438 30.14 22.95 -6.46
C CYS A 438 30.44 24.46 -6.46
N GLY A 439 31.63 24.89 -6.90
CA GLY A 439 31.99 26.31 -7.00
C GLY A 439 32.50 26.93 -5.70
N ASN A 440 32.97 26.11 -4.74
CA ASN A 440 33.55 26.60 -3.48
C ASN A 440 35.02 27.06 -3.62
N SER A 441 35.58 27.03 -4.82
CA SER A 441 36.91 27.56 -5.13
C SER A 441 36.82 28.89 -5.89
N GLU A 442 37.55 29.92 -5.44
CA GLU A 442 37.63 31.20 -6.14
C GLU A 442 38.16 31.00 -7.58
N GLY A 443 37.34 31.33 -8.59
CA GLY A 443 37.66 31.12 -10.01
C GLY A 443 37.43 29.69 -10.51
N GLY A 444 36.86 28.82 -9.68
CA GLY A 444 36.56 27.42 -10.00
C GLY A 444 35.38 27.23 -10.95
N LEU A 445 35.33 26.03 -11.53
CA LEU A 445 34.24 25.58 -12.38
C LEU A 445 33.03 25.17 -11.51
N THR A 446 31.90 25.84 -11.66
CA THR A 446 30.62 25.42 -11.05
C THR A 446 29.81 24.54 -11.99
N CYS A 447 29.53 23.31 -11.58
CA CYS A 447 28.62 22.38 -12.25
C CYS A 447 27.16 22.64 -11.80
N ASP A 448 26.21 22.39 -12.69
CA ASP A 448 24.78 22.37 -12.34
C ASP A 448 24.39 21.03 -11.71
N VAL A 449 25.04 19.96 -12.17
CA VAL A 449 24.83 18.59 -11.67
C VAL A 449 26.14 17.81 -11.70
N ILE A 450 26.38 17.01 -10.66
CA ILE A 450 27.50 16.09 -10.52
C ILE A 450 26.94 14.68 -10.35
N PHE A 451 27.45 13.74 -11.15
CA PHE A 451 27.18 12.32 -11.01
C PHE A 451 28.44 11.62 -10.54
N THR A 452 28.37 10.94 -9.39
CA THR A 452 29.43 9.99 -9.03
C THR A 452 29.07 8.61 -9.55
N THR A 453 30.06 7.77 -9.88
CA THR A 453 29.83 6.37 -10.24
C THR A 453 30.86 5.48 -9.52
N GLY A 454 30.36 4.54 -8.71
CA GLY A 454 31.20 3.68 -7.87
C GLY A 454 31.20 4.07 -6.38
N GLY A 455 31.72 3.17 -5.54
CA GLY A 455 31.80 3.36 -4.09
C GLY A 455 30.46 3.36 -3.33
N THR A 456 29.37 2.84 -3.91
CA THR A 456 28.02 2.82 -3.29
C THR A 456 27.56 1.47 -2.75
N GLY A 457 28.42 0.45 -2.80
CA GLY A 457 28.12 -0.91 -2.32
C GLY A 457 28.33 -1.06 -0.81
N PHE A 458 28.48 -2.31 -0.37
CA PHE A 458 28.70 -2.66 1.05
C PHE A 458 30.17 -3.05 1.36
N SER A 459 31.10 -2.85 0.43
CA SER A 459 32.53 -3.03 0.69
C SER A 459 32.99 -2.04 1.77
N PRO A 460 33.95 -2.39 2.65
CA PRO A 460 34.52 -1.43 3.61
C PRO A 460 35.14 -0.18 2.97
N ARG A 461 35.51 -0.26 1.69
CA ARG A 461 36.02 0.86 0.88
C ARG A 461 34.90 1.73 0.29
N ASP A 462 33.68 1.21 0.15
CA ASP A 462 32.59 1.96 -0.46
C ASP A 462 32.16 3.11 0.46
N VAL A 463 32.65 4.33 0.20
CA VAL A 463 32.40 5.52 1.05
C VAL A 463 31.77 6.70 0.30
N THR A 464 31.38 6.52 -0.96
CA THR A 464 30.82 7.59 -1.80
C THR A 464 29.53 8.22 -1.22
N PRO A 465 28.56 7.45 -0.67
CA PRO A 465 27.38 8.02 -0.05
C PRO A 465 27.74 8.88 1.16
N GLU A 466 28.62 8.40 2.03
CA GLU A 466 29.11 9.13 3.20
C GLU A 466 29.80 10.44 2.78
N ALA A 467 30.70 10.40 1.80
CA ALA A 467 31.38 11.58 1.27
C ALA A 467 30.39 12.60 0.68
N THR A 468 29.35 12.11 0.02
CA THR A 468 28.30 12.97 -0.55
C THR A 468 27.46 13.64 0.54
N LEU A 469 27.10 12.90 1.60
CA LEU A 469 26.35 13.42 2.74
C LEU A 469 27.11 14.53 3.49
N GLU A 470 28.44 14.47 3.53
CA GLU A 470 29.29 15.51 4.14
C GLU A 470 29.28 16.82 3.33
N VAL A 471 29.12 16.74 2.00
CA VAL A 471 29.18 17.89 1.08
C VAL A 471 27.82 18.57 0.91
N ILE A 472 26.74 17.80 0.85
CA ILE A 472 25.41 18.36 0.57
C ILE A 472 24.84 19.15 1.77
N GLU A 473 24.22 20.28 1.48
CA GLU A 473 23.49 21.09 2.47
C GLU A 473 22.06 20.60 2.64
N LYS A 474 21.49 20.01 1.58
CA LYS A 474 20.11 19.56 1.54
C LYS A 474 19.99 18.21 0.84
N GLU A 475 19.64 17.20 1.62
CA GLU A 475 19.40 15.85 1.11
C GLU A 475 18.09 15.75 0.30
N ALA A 476 18.15 15.00 -0.80
CA ALA A 476 17.04 14.63 -1.66
C ALA A 476 16.75 13.11 -1.58
N SER A 477 16.69 12.57 -0.35
CA SER A 477 16.53 11.12 -0.07
C SER A 477 15.34 10.45 -0.77
N GLY A 478 14.28 11.21 -1.04
CA GLY A 478 13.12 10.74 -1.81
C GLY A 478 13.45 10.36 -3.26
N LEU A 479 14.41 11.03 -3.91
CA LEU A 479 14.80 10.73 -5.28
C LEU A 479 15.51 9.38 -5.37
N MET A 480 16.52 9.15 -4.54
CA MET A 480 17.24 7.88 -4.58
C MET A 480 16.40 6.71 -4.08
N SER A 481 15.55 6.91 -3.06
CA SER A 481 14.59 5.88 -2.64
C SER A 481 13.66 5.47 -3.78
N PHE A 482 13.16 6.44 -4.54
CA PHE A 482 12.29 6.18 -5.70
C PHE A 482 13.04 5.46 -6.82
N VAL A 483 14.20 5.99 -7.24
CA VAL A 483 14.98 5.42 -8.35
C VAL A 483 15.46 4.00 -8.02
N THR A 484 15.98 3.77 -6.81
CA THR A 484 16.34 2.43 -6.34
C THR A 484 15.15 1.48 -6.36
N GLY A 485 13.96 1.93 -5.97
CA GLY A 485 12.74 1.13 -6.06
C GLY A 485 12.38 0.74 -7.50
N GLN A 486 12.50 1.67 -8.45
CA GLN A 486 12.26 1.39 -9.87
C GLN A 486 13.29 0.41 -10.45
N CYS A 487 14.57 0.58 -10.13
CA CYS A 487 15.62 -0.34 -10.56
C CYS A 487 15.47 -1.73 -9.91
N ALA A 488 15.10 -1.80 -8.62
CA ALA A 488 14.91 -3.05 -7.89
C ALA A 488 13.73 -3.89 -8.43
N ALA A 489 12.73 -3.24 -9.02
CA ALA A 489 11.63 -3.92 -9.71
C ALA A 489 12.10 -4.69 -10.97
N ILE A 490 13.23 -4.31 -11.56
CA ILE A 490 13.83 -4.97 -12.73
C ILE A 490 14.96 -5.91 -12.30
N GLN A 491 15.83 -5.44 -11.41
CA GLN A 491 17.00 -6.16 -10.90
C GLN A 491 17.00 -6.09 -9.36
N PRO A 492 16.54 -7.14 -8.65
CA PRO A 492 16.40 -7.11 -7.19
C PRO A 492 17.64 -6.68 -6.42
N LEU A 493 18.84 -7.00 -6.93
CA LEU A 493 20.12 -6.61 -6.31
C LEU A 493 20.39 -5.10 -6.35
N ALA A 494 19.65 -4.32 -7.14
CA ALA A 494 19.74 -2.86 -7.11
C ALA A 494 19.37 -2.28 -5.73
N ALA A 495 18.57 -3.00 -4.92
CA ALA A 495 18.24 -2.62 -3.55
C ALA A 495 19.46 -2.57 -2.60
N LEU A 496 20.59 -3.15 -2.99
CA LEU A 496 21.84 -3.11 -2.22
C LEU A 496 22.66 -1.83 -2.45
N SER A 497 22.27 -0.96 -3.38
CA SER A 497 22.95 0.32 -3.57
C SER A 497 22.62 1.26 -2.41
N ARG A 498 23.65 1.86 -1.80
CA ARG A 498 23.52 2.87 -0.75
C ARG A 498 23.59 4.32 -1.30
N GLY A 499 23.54 4.49 -2.62
CA GLY A 499 23.69 5.81 -3.25
C GLY A 499 22.70 6.85 -2.72
N THR A 500 23.17 8.09 -2.51
CA THR A 500 22.34 9.22 -2.09
C THR A 500 22.31 10.32 -3.16
N CYS A 501 21.48 11.33 -2.94
CA CYS A 501 21.37 12.52 -3.78
C CYS A 501 21.04 13.75 -2.92
N GLY A 502 21.57 14.90 -3.30
CA GLY A 502 21.28 16.15 -2.61
C GLY A 502 21.81 17.38 -3.34
N VAL A 503 21.76 18.52 -2.67
CA VAL A 503 22.15 19.83 -3.19
C VAL A 503 23.26 20.41 -2.33
N CYS A 504 24.30 20.95 -2.98
CA CYS A 504 25.35 21.79 -2.38
C CYS A 504 25.38 23.10 -3.18
N GLY A 505 25.13 24.24 -2.53
CA GLY A 505 24.90 25.51 -3.23
C GLY A 505 23.81 25.42 -4.32
N SER A 506 24.20 25.69 -5.57
CA SER A 506 23.33 25.56 -6.75
C SER A 506 23.54 24.26 -7.54
N THR A 507 24.30 23.30 -7.00
CA THR A 507 24.71 22.07 -7.69
C THR A 507 23.99 20.86 -7.10
N LEU A 508 23.37 20.05 -7.96
CA LEU A 508 22.84 18.74 -7.59
C LEU A 508 23.94 17.68 -7.63
N ILE A 509 24.01 16.81 -6.62
CA ILE A 509 24.93 15.68 -6.58
C ILE A 509 24.09 14.40 -6.50
N ALA A 510 24.38 13.41 -7.34
CA ALA A 510 23.73 12.10 -7.29
C ALA A 510 24.72 10.94 -7.46
N ASN A 511 24.60 9.92 -6.62
CA ASN A 511 25.46 8.75 -6.68
C ASN A 511 24.86 7.64 -7.53
N LEU A 512 25.66 7.13 -8.48
CA LEU A 512 25.31 6.05 -9.37
C LEU A 512 26.13 4.79 -9.01
N PRO A 513 25.61 3.58 -9.31
CA PRO A 513 26.38 2.36 -9.19
C PRO A 513 27.66 2.39 -10.04
N GLY A 514 28.68 1.63 -9.63
CA GLY A 514 29.93 1.50 -10.38
C GLY A 514 29.85 0.58 -11.61
N ASN A 515 28.75 -0.16 -11.79
CA ASN A 515 28.53 -0.98 -12.99
C ASN A 515 27.97 -0.10 -14.13
N PRO A 516 28.58 -0.07 -15.33
CA PRO A 516 28.15 0.79 -16.43
C PRO A 516 26.68 0.63 -16.86
N ALA A 517 26.19 -0.61 -16.91
CA ALA A 517 24.80 -0.88 -17.29
C ALA A 517 23.83 -0.42 -16.20
N ALA A 518 24.16 -0.64 -14.94
CA ALA A 518 23.35 -0.17 -13.81
C ALA A 518 23.34 1.37 -13.72
N ALA A 519 24.48 2.03 -13.95
CA ALA A 519 24.56 3.48 -14.00
C ALA A 519 23.67 4.07 -15.11
N GLY A 520 23.66 3.44 -16.30
CA GLY A 520 22.78 3.83 -17.40
C GLY A 520 21.29 3.68 -17.06
N GLN A 521 20.90 2.58 -16.40
CA GLN A 521 19.51 2.36 -15.97
C GLN A 521 19.04 3.40 -14.94
N VAL A 522 19.89 3.71 -13.96
CA VAL A 522 19.61 4.75 -12.96
C VAL A 522 19.47 6.11 -13.66
N MET A 523 20.35 6.43 -14.62
CA MET A 523 20.34 7.69 -15.35
C MET A 523 19.04 7.92 -16.14
N GLU A 524 18.52 6.88 -16.82
CA GLU A 524 17.30 7.00 -17.63
C GLU A 524 16.07 7.42 -16.80
N ILE A 525 16.05 7.05 -15.52
CA ILE A 525 14.97 7.39 -14.57
C ILE A 525 15.26 8.71 -13.87
N LEU A 526 16.51 8.91 -13.44
CA LEU A 526 16.91 10.01 -12.58
C LEU A 526 17.02 11.34 -13.33
N LEU A 527 17.66 11.38 -14.51
CA LEU A 527 17.91 12.65 -15.22
C LEU A 527 16.63 13.43 -15.56
N PRO A 528 15.54 12.80 -16.06
CA PRO A 528 14.28 13.52 -16.32
C PRO A 528 13.73 14.24 -15.08
N LEU A 529 13.90 13.65 -13.89
CA LEU A 529 13.50 14.26 -12.62
C LEU A 529 14.43 15.42 -12.24
N LEU A 530 15.75 15.21 -12.40
CA LEU A 530 16.75 16.22 -12.07
C LEU A 530 16.64 17.47 -12.95
N LEU A 531 16.20 17.39 -14.20
CA LEU A 531 16.03 18.59 -15.05
C LEU A 531 15.06 19.62 -14.45
N HIS A 532 14.00 19.17 -13.76
CA HIS A 532 13.08 20.08 -13.06
C HIS A 532 13.73 20.69 -11.83
N ALA A 533 14.50 19.90 -11.07
CA ALA A 533 15.23 20.41 -9.92
C ALA A 533 16.34 21.40 -10.32
N ILE A 534 17.09 21.13 -11.40
CA ILE A 534 18.11 22.03 -11.95
C ILE A 534 17.47 23.34 -12.42
N LYS A 535 16.30 23.28 -13.08
CA LYS A 535 15.55 24.49 -13.45
C LYS A 535 15.27 25.35 -12.21
N ASP A 536 14.71 24.76 -11.16
CA ASP A 536 14.35 25.49 -9.95
C ASP A 536 15.59 26.07 -9.24
N LEU A 537 16.72 25.37 -9.27
CA LEU A 537 17.99 25.86 -8.71
C LEU A 537 18.63 27.00 -9.52
N LYS A 538 18.38 27.07 -10.84
CA LYS A 538 18.85 28.17 -11.70
C LYS A 538 17.96 29.42 -11.66
N GLU A 539 16.74 29.30 -11.13
CA GLU A 539 15.81 30.42 -10.94
C GLU A 539 16.02 31.15 -9.60
N LEU A 540 16.91 30.64 -8.73
CA LEU A 540 17.41 31.29 -7.51
C LEU A 540 18.57 32.24 -7.83
#